data_AF-A0A945K275-F1
#
_entry.id   AF-A0A945K275-F1
#
_cell.length_a   1.000
_cell.length_b   1.000
_cell.length_c   1.000
_cell.angle_alpha   90.00
_cell.angle_beta   90.00
_cell.angle_gamma   90.00
#
_symmetry.space_group_name_H-M   'P 1'
#
loop_
_entity.id
_entity.type
_entity.pdbx_description
1 polymer ?
#
loop_
_entity_poly.entity_id
_entity_poly.type
_entity_poly.pdbx_seq_one_letter_code
_entity_poly.pdbx_strand_id
1 'polypeptide(L)'
;EIAVDGPTGDLHSGAYGGIVENPLRALSQLLGGLHDSAGRVLVEGFYDQVMEPTAEERELLAAAPFNEAALMDELGVDHLVGDPSYSARERLWVLPTLEVNGMWGGFQDAGIKTVIPRVGHAKISCRLVPYQDPDQIRALVETHLRQHLPPGVRLRITDEEKGANAYLLPPDHPGLMTARQVAAEICGQMPFLSRSGGTLPVCDLMLKTLNTYTVTFAAACYDEKAHAPDEFFRLASFRRMQRAYTAMFLRLGDTPLSTGH
;
A
#
# COMPACT_ATOMS: atom_id res chain seq x y z
N GLU A 1 10.08 -9.75 6.22
CA GLU A 1 11.52 -9.48 6.16
C GLU A 1 12.23 -10.56 5.36
N ILE A 2 13.28 -10.18 4.64
CA ILE A 2 14.13 -11.04 3.82
C ILE A 2 15.56 -10.96 4.34
N ALA A 3 16.23 -12.11 4.44
CA ALA A 3 17.67 -12.21 4.65
C ALA A 3 18.28 -13.15 3.61
N VAL A 4 19.39 -12.71 3.02
CA VAL A 4 20.21 -13.50 2.09
C VAL A 4 21.49 -13.86 2.82
N ASP A 5 21.62 -15.12 3.22
CA ASP A 5 22.76 -15.67 3.95
C ASP A 5 23.79 -16.24 2.96
N GLY A 6 25.05 -15.79 3.02
CA GLY A 6 26.15 -16.31 2.21
C GLY A 6 27.15 -17.12 3.04
N PRO A 7 28.39 -16.62 3.20
CA PRO A 7 29.45 -17.32 3.94
C PRO A 7 29.12 -17.46 5.44
N THR A 8 29.92 -18.22 6.18
CA THR A 8 29.73 -18.40 7.64
C THR A 8 30.12 -17.17 8.46
N GLY A 9 30.86 -16.24 7.86
CA GLY A 9 31.23 -14.94 8.43
C GLY A 9 31.66 -13.97 7.33
N ASP A 10 31.95 -12.74 7.72
CA ASP A 10 32.51 -11.72 6.83
C ASP A 10 33.83 -12.20 6.20
N LEU A 11 34.02 -11.94 4.90
CA LEU A 11 35.21 -12.34 4.16
C LEU A 11 36.00 -11.14 3.65
N HIS A 12 37.33 -11.28 3.54
CA HIS A 12 38.19 -10.28 2.90
C HIS A 12 37.86 -10.16 1.41
N SER A 13 37.36 -9.00 0.96
CA SER A 13 36.84 -8.88 -0.41
C SER A 13 37.90 -9.00 -1.50
N GLY A 14 39.16 -8.68 -1.20
CA GLY A 14 40.26 -8.89 -2.16
C GLY A 14 40.69 -10.35 -2.29
N ALA A 15 40.42 -11.19 -1.28
CA ALA A 15 40.86 -12.59 -1.29
C ALA A 15 39.77 -13.51 -1.86
N TYR A 16 38.50 -13.18 -1.60
CA TYR A 16 37.34 -14.01 -1.97
C TYR A 16 36.41 -13.33 -2.98
N GLY A 17 36.68 -12.09 -3.36
CA GLY A 17 35.95 -11.38 -4.40
C GLY A 17 36.07 -12.08 -5.74
N GLY A 18 34.93 -12.28 -6.41
CA GLY A 18 34.85 -12.97 -7.70
C GLY A 18 34.70 -14.50 -7.60
N ILE A 19 34.88 -15.10 -6.42
CA ILE A 19 34.69 -16.54 -6.21
C ILE A 19 33.59 -16.89 -5.19
N VAL A 20 33.23 -15.94 -4.31
CA VAL A 20 32.10 -16.08 -3.38
C VAL A 20 30.99 -15.12 -3.81
N GLU A 21 29.77 -15.63 -3.93
CA GLU A 21 28.61 -14.80 -4.20
C GLU A 21 28.38 -13.84 -3.02
N ASN A 22 28.34 -12.55 -3.31
CA ASN A 22 28.19 -11.53 -2.29
C ASN A 22 26.71 -11.40 -1.93
N PRO A 23 26.32 -11.59 -0.65
CA PRO A 23 24.92 -11.48 -0.24
C PRO A 23 24.23 -10.17 -0.61
N LEU A 24 24.95 -9.04 -0.60
CA LEU A 24 24.37 -7.75 -1.02
C LEU A 24 24.18 -7.66 -2.53
N ARG A 25 25.05 -8.28 -3.32
CA ARG A 25 24.87 -8.37 -4.77
C ARG A 25 23.68 -9.25 -5.11
N ALA A 26 23.58 -10.43 -4.48
CA ALA A 26 22.46 -11.33 -4.67
C ALA A 26 21.14 -10.69 -4.22
N LEU A 27 21.13 -9.99 -3.09
CA LEU A 27 19.96 -9.24 -2.63
C LEU A 27 19.58 -8.12 -3.59
N SER A 28 20.54 -7.34 -4.09
CA SER A 28 20.29 -6.29 -5.08
C SER A 28 19.69 -6.85 -6.37
N GLN A 29 20.16 -8.02 -6.83
CA GLN A 29 19.61 -8.70 -8.01
C GLN A 29 18.16 -9.17 -7.76
N LEU A 30 17.89 -9.76 -6.59
CA LEU A 30 16.55 -10.20 -6.23
C LEU A 30 15.57 -9.02 -6.18
N LEU A 31 15.93 -7.95 -5.45
CA LEU A 31 15.05 -6.80 -5.29
C LEU A 31 14.87 -6.03 -6.59
N GLY A 32 15.94 -5.87 -7.38
CA GLY A 32 15.87 -5.25 -8.70
C GLY A 32 15.06 -6.06 -9.72
N GLY A 33 14.89 -7.37 -9.50
CA GLY A 33 14.06 -8.24 -10.34
C GLY A 33 12.58 -8.24 -9.98
N LEU A 34 12.16 -7.56 -8.91
CA LEU A 34 10.75 -7.52 -8.50
C LEU A 34 9.88 -6.64 -9.39
N HIS A 35 10.48 -5.72 -10.17
CA HIS A 35 9.77 -4.82 -11.06
C HIS A 35 10.40 -4.78 -12.45
N ASP A 36 9.59 -4.45 -13.44
CA ASP A 36 10.11 -4.08 -14.76
C ASP A 36 10.64 -2.63 -14.78
N SER A 37 11.12 -2.20 -15.95
CA SER A 37 11.65 -0.85 -16.13
C SER A 37 10.59 0.26 -16.00
N ALA A 38 9.31 -0.07 -16.09
CA ALA A 38 8.22 0.86 -15.88
C ALA A 38 7.74 0.89 -14.42
N GLY A 39 8.18 -0.04 -13.57
CA GLY A 39 7.76 -0.15 -12.17
C GLY A 39 6.56 -1.07 -11.95
N ARG A 40 6.19 -1.92 -12.92
CA ARG A 40 5.18 -2.98 -12.73
C ARG A 40 5.80 -4.19 -12.03
N VAL A 41 5.07 -4.80 -11.10
CA VAL A 41 5.53 -5.97 -10.35
C VAL A 41 5.67 -7.19 -11.27
N LEU A 42 6.79 -7.91 -11.19
CA LEU A 42 7.13 -9.08 -12.03
C LEU A 42 6.86 -10.43 -11.36
N VAL A 43 6.26 -10.43 -10.18
CA VAL A 43 5.85 -11.65 -9.49
C VAL A 43 4.72 -12.32 -10.28
N GLU A 44 4.94 -13.57 -10.70
CA GLU A 44 3.95 -14.35 -11.43
C GLU A 44 2.66 -14.52 -10.59
N GLY A 45 1.51 -14.31 -11.22
CA GLY A 45 0.19 -14.37 -10.56
C GLY A 45 -0.17 -13.17 -9.68
N PHE A 46 0.71 -12.17 -9.55
CA PHE A 46 0.48 -11.02 -8.66
C PHE A 46 -0.78 -10.22 -9.00
N TYR A 47 -1.12 -10.15 -10.29
CA TYR A 47 -2.25 -9.39 -10.81
C TYR A 47 -3.50 -10.24 -11.11
N ASP A 48 -3.47 -11.56 -10.91
CA ASP A 48 -4.57 -12.47 -11.35
C ASP A 48 -5.91 -12.18 -10.68
N GLN A 49 -5.88 -11.64 -9.46
CA GLN A 49 -7.06 -11.28 -8.67
C GLN A 49 -7.37 -9.78 -8.74
N VAL A 50 -6.59 -9.01 -9.51
CA VAL A 50 -6.79 -7.57 -9.67
C VAL A 50 -7.90 -7.33 -10.69
N MET A 51 -8.97 -6.72 -10.22
CA MET A 51 -10.08 -6.35 -11.10
C MET A 51 -9.72 -5.09 -11.89
N GLU A 52 -9.82 -5.17 -13.21
CA GLU A 52 -9.71 -3.97 -14.05
C GLU A 52 -10.91 -3.05 -13.78
N PRO A 53 -10.67 -1.74 -13.57
CA PRO A 53 -11.76 -0.80 -13.34
C PRO A 53 -12.62 -0.66 -14.59
N THR A 54 -13.94 -0.74 -14.41
CA THR A 54 -14.91 -0.53 -15.51
C THR A 54 -14.86 0.92 -16.01
N ALA A 55 -15.45 1.19 -17.19
CA ALA A 55 -15.55 2.57 -17.69
C ALA A 55 -16.25 3.51 -16.69
N GLU A 56 -17.32 3.02 -16.06
CA GLU A 56 -18.07 3.75 -15.04
C GLU A 56 -17.23 4.02 -13.79
N GLU A 57 -16.45 3.03 -13.32
CA GLU A 57 -15.52 3.23 -12.22
C GLU A 57 -14.41 4.22 -12.58
N ARG A 58 -13.85 4.15 -13.79
CA ARG A 58 -12.83 5.10 -14.24
C ARG A 58 -13.38 6.52 -14.28
N GLU A 59 -14.59 6.73 -14.81
CA GLU A 59 -15.26 8.04 -14.80
C GLU A 59 -15.49 8.54 -13.37
N LEU A 60 -15.97 7.68 -12.47
CA LEU A 60 -16.19 8.01 -11.07
C LEU A 60 -14.89 8.41 -10.37
N LEU A 61 -13.83 7.63 -10.54
CA LEU A 61 -12.53 7.91 -9.95
C LEU A 61 -11.95 9.18 -10.55
N ALA A 62 -12.13 9.44 -11.86
CA ALA A 62 -11.67 10.61 -12.60
C ALA A 62 -12.34 11.92 -12.14
N ALA A 63 -13.57 11.87 -11.61
CA ALA A 63 -14.33 13.05 -11.20
C ALA A 63 -13.65 13.89 -10.10
N ALA A 64 -12.88 13.26 -9.21
CA ALA A 64 -12.09 14.00 -8.22
C ALA A 64 -11.00 14.85 -8.91
N PRO A 65 -10.75 16.10 -8.50
CA PRO A 65 -9.61 16.85 -9.04
C PRO A 65 -8.27 16.18 -8.69
N PHE A 66 -7.37 16.05 -9.66
CA PHE A 66 -5.98 15.63 -9.46
C PHE A 66 -5.13 16.33 -10.49
N ASN A 67 -4.06 16.96 -10.04
CA ASN A 67 -3.10 17.60 -10.91
C ASN A 67 -1.77 16.87 -10.74
N GLU A 68 -1.43 16.05 -11.74
CA GLU A 68 -0.21 15.25 -11.71
C GLU A 68 1.05 16.12 -11.67
N ALA A 69 1.06 17.24 -12.39
CA ALA A 69 2.18 18.18 -12.38
C ALA A 69 2.36 18.85 -11.02
N ALA A 70 1.27 19.24 -10.37
CA ALA A 70 1.32 19.82 -9.02
C ALA A 70 1.78 18.77 -7.99
N LEU A 71 1.36 17.51 -8.12
CA LEU A 71 1.84 16.42 -7.27
C LEU A 71 3.35 16.19 -7.44
N MET A 72 3.84 16.18 -8.68
CA MET A 72 5.26 16.03 -8.97
C MET A 72 6.09 17.18 -8.38
N ASP A 73 5.60 18.42 -8.50
CA ASP A 73 6.22 19.61 -7.89
C ASP A 73 6.25 19.52 -6.35
N GLU A 74 5.13 19.10 -5.73
CA GLU A 74 5.04 18.89 -4.28
C GLU A 74 6.00 17.80 -3.78
N LEU A 75 6.12 16.70 -4.52
CA LEU A 75 7.00 15.58 -4.18
C LEU A 75 8.48 15.81 -4.56
N GLY A 76 8.79 16.85 -5.33
CA GLY A 76 10.13 17.14 -5.81
C GLY A 76 10.67 16.11 -6.80
N VAL A 77 9.81 15.53 -7.64
CA VAL A 77 10.17 14.55 -8.68
C VAL A 77 9.80 15.06 -10.06
N ASP A 78 10.52 14.61 -11.09
CA ASP A 78 10.28 15.01 -12.49
C ASP A 78 9.45 13.99 -13.29
N HIS A 79 9.22 12.80 -12.73
CA HIS A 79 8.41 11.74 -13.33
C HIS A 79 7.77 10.83 -12.29
N LEU A 80 6.64 10.20 -12.65
CA LEU A 80 5.96 9.18 -11.85
C LEU A 80 6.13 7.78 -12.46
N VAL A 81 6.39 6.78 -11.62
CA VAL A 81 6.61 5.38 -12.02
C VAL A 81 5.35 4.53 -11.94
N GLY A 82 5.30 3.44 -12.69
CA GLY A 82 4.22 2.44 -12.74
C GLY A 82 3.70 2.20 -14.16
N ASP A 83 2.75 1.26 -14.28
CA ASP A 83 2.16 0.86 -15.56
C ASP A 83 1.53 2.06 -16.30
N PRO A 84 2.02 2.41 -17.51
CA PRO A 84 1.54 3.58 -18.27
C PRO A 84 0.11 3.43 -18.80
N SER A 85 -0.48 2.22 -18.72
CA SER A 85 -1.88 1.96 -19.09
C SER A 85 -2.88 2.53 -18.06
N TYR A 86 -2.38 3.01 -16.93
CA TYR A 86 -3.14 3.58 -15.83
C TYR A 86 -2.63 4.99 -15.51
N SER A 87 -3.57 5.91 -15.28
CA SER A 87 -3.26 7.23 -14.72
C SER A 87 -2.58 7.10 -13.34
N ALA A 88 -1.86 8.13 -12.89
CA ALA A 88 -1.26 8.14 -11.55
C ALA A 88 -2.29 7.85 -10.44
N ARG A 89 -3.51 8.36 -10.58
CA ARG A 89 -4.60 8.13 -9.63
C ARG A 89 -5.07 6.68 -9.61
N GLU A 90 -5.23 6.06 -10.79
CA GLU A 90 -5.57 4.63 -10.87
C GLU A 90 -4.45 3.78 -10.25
N ARG A 91 -3.17 4.08 -10.55
CA ARG A 91 -2.04 3.39 -9.93
C ARG A 91 -2.07 3.45 -8.39
N LEU A 92 -2.47 4.58 -7.81
CA LEU A 92 -2.58 4.74 -6.36
C LEU A 92 -3.76 4.00 -5.71
N TRP A 93 -4.85 3.78 -6.45
CA TRP A 93 -6.15 3.42 -5.87
C TRP A 93 -6.69 2.06 -6.27
N VAL A 94 -6.28 1.54 -7.42
CA VAL A 94 -6.83 0.31 -7.99
C VAL A 94 -5.77 -0.74 -8.32
N LEU A 95 -4.49 -0.40 -8.21
CA LEU A 95 -3.40 -1.35 -8.42
C LEU A 95 -2.71 -1.71 -7.09
N PRO A 96 -2.30 -2.98 -6.92
CA PRO A 96 -1.46 -3.37 -5.80
C PRO A 96 -0.02 -2.87 -6.00
N THR A 97 0.71 -2.71 -4.90
CA THR A 97 2.14 -2.34 -4.91
C THR A 97 2.99 -3.38 -4.20
N LEU A 98 4.29 -3.41 -4.52
CA LEU A 98 5.30 -4.16 -3.80
C LEU A 98 6.49 -3.22 -3.59
N GLU A 99 6.77 -2.84 -2.35
CA GLU A 99 7.76 -1.81 -2.03
C GLU A 99 8.94 -2.35 -1.25
N VAL A 100 10.14 -1.81 -1.52
CA VAL A 100 11.34 -2.02 -0.69
C VAL A 100 11.42 -0.91 0.35
N ASN A 101 11.09 -1.25 1.59
CA ASN A 101 11.07 -0.29 2.71
C ASN A 101 12.45 -0.07 3.33
N GLY A 102 13.37 -1.01 3.15
CA GLY A 102 14.72 -0.92 3.67
C GLY A 102 15.58 -2.06 3.18
N MET A 103 16.87 -1.79 3.02
CA MET A 103 17.90 -2.75 2.60
C MET A 103 19.19 -2.42 3.33
N TRP A 104 19.82 -3.41 3.97
CA TRP A 104 21.03 -3.20 4.76
C TRP A 104 21.93 -4.44 4.83
N GLY A 105 23.16 -4.23 5.28
CA GLY A 105 24.17 -5.27 5.49
C GLY A 105 25.57 -4.73 5.22
N GLY A 106 26.61 -5.53 5.47
CA GLY A 106 27.99 -5.07 5.31
C GLY A 106 28.39 -3.94 6.26
N PHE A 107 29.38 -3.17 5.84
CA PHE A 107 29.93 -2.05 6.61
C PHE A 107 29.16 -0.76 6.33
N GLN A 108 28.65 -0.12 7.38
CA GLN A 108 27.76 1.05 7.28
C GLN A 108 28.30 2.28 8.02
N ASP A 109 29.40 2.14 8.77
CA ASP A 109 30.02 3.22 9.52
C ASP A 109 30.92 4.09 8.62
N ALA A 110 31.43 5.20 9.17
CA ALA A 110 32.38 6.05 8.47
C ALA A 110 33.70 5.32 8.18
N GLY A 111 34.28 5.57 7.00
CA GLY A 111 35.56 4.99 6.57
C GLY A 111 35.40 3.92 5.50
N ILE A 112 36.37 3.00 5.41
CA ILE A 112 36.41 1.96 4.38
C ILE A 112 36.65 0.60 5.03
N LYS A 113 35.83 -0.39 4.69
CA LYS A 113 36.06 -1.81 5.02
C LYS A 113 35.84 -2.65 3.77
N THR A 114 36.90 -3.30 3.29
CA THR A 114 36.88 -4.16 2.10
C THR A 114 36.39 -5.56 2.45
N VAL A 115 35.07 -5.73 2.54
CA VAL A 115 34.44 -6.96 3.05
C VAL A 115 33.34 -7.48 2.12
N ILE A 116 33.21 -8.80 2.03
CA ILE A 116 31.99 -9.47 1.58
C ILE A 116 31.22 -9.85 2.85
N PRO A 117 30.02 -9.29 3.09
CA PRO A 117 29.29 -9.57 4.31
C PRO A 117 28.82 -11.02 4.39
N ARG A 118 28.63 -11.51 5.61
CA ARG A 118 27.95 -12.78 5.88
C ARG A 118 26.52 -12.80 5.35
N VAL A 119 25.78 -11.71 5.52
CA VAL A 119 24.34 -11.62 5.29
C VAL A 119 23.95 -10.24 4.78
N GLY A 120 22.95 -10.19 3.89
CA GLY A 120 22.23 -8.99 3.50
C GLY A 120 20.77 -9.10 3.90
N HIS A 121 20.13 -7.98 4.23
CA HIS A 121 18.75 -7.94 4.70
C HIS A 121 17.92 -6.93 3.92
N ALA A 122 16.62 -7.20 3.80
CA ALA A 122 15.66 -6.24 3.30
C ALA A 122 14.28 -6.39 3.95
N LYS A 123 13.54 -5.29 4.00
CA LYS A 123 12.11 -5.27 4.34
C LYS A 123 11.33 -4.88 3.09
N ILE A 124 10.38 -5.72 2.73
CA ILE A 124 9.42 -5.43 1.65
C ILE A 124 7.99 -5.46 2.20
N SER A 125 7.08 -4.76 1.55
CA SER A 125 5.65 -4.77 1.87
C SER A 125 4.81 -4.71 0.61
N CYS A 126 3.60 -5.26 0.67
CA CYS A 126 2.62 -5.09 -0.40
C CYS A 126 1.44 -4.24 0.08
N ARG A 127 0.91 -3.38 -0.80
CA ARG A 127 -0.46 -2.89 -0.69
C ARG A 127 -1.33 -3.76 -1.60
N LEU A 128 -2.41 -4.28 -1.04
CA LEU A 128 -3.34 -5.15 -1.76
C LEU A 128 -4.58 -4.36 -2.19
N VAL A 129 -5.21 -4.83 -3.24
CA VAL A 129 -6.50 -4.35 -3.74
C VAL A 129 -7.59 -5.39 -3.50
N PRO A 130 -8.89 -5.04 -3.63
CA PRO A 130 -9.98 -5.95 -3.33
C PRO A 130 -9.83 -7.30 -4.04
N TYR A 131 -10.30 -8.36 -3.38
CA TYR A 131 -10.24 -9.76 -3.83
C TYR A 131 -8.86 -10.44 -3.79
N GLN A 132 -7.78 -9.70 -3.53
CA GLN A 132 -6.49 -10.33 -3.26
C GLN A 132 -6.45 -10.97 -1.86
N ASP A 133 -5.99 -12.23 -1.81
CA ASP A 133 -5.70 -12.92 -0.55
C ASP A 133 -4.25 -12.67 -0.11
N PRO A 134 -4.01 -12.12 1.11
CA PRO A 134 -2.66 -11.80 1.57
C PRO A 134 -1.73 -13.01 1.67
N ASP A 135 -2.24 -14.18 2.05
CA ASP A 135 -1.43 -15.39 2.20
C ASP A 135 -1.04 -15.96 0.84
N GLN A 136 -1.94 -15.88 -0.14
CA GLN A 136 -1.64 -16.21 -1.53
C GLN A 136 -0.59 -15.28 -2.13
N ILE A 137 -0.76 -13.95 -2.00
CA ILE A 137 0.22 -12.99 -2.53
C ILE A 137 1.59 -13.19 -1.88
N ARG A 138 1.63 -13.46 -0.57
CA ARG A 138 2.87 -13.82 0.13
C ARG A 138 3.53 -15.05 -0.46
N ALA A 139 2.76 -16.12 -0.70
CA ALA A 139 3.29 -17.36 -1.28
C ALA A 139 3.84 -17.14 -2.69
N LEU A 140 3.20 -16.30 -3.51
CA LEU A 140 3.68 -15.92 -4.84
C LEU A 140 5.00 -15.15 -4.76
N VAL A 141 5.09 -14.16 -3.88
CA VAL A 141 6.32 -13.37 -3.67
C VAL A 141 7.46 -14.26 -3.16
N GLU A 142 7.20 -15.14 -2.19
CA GLU A 142 8.19 -16.09 -1.68
C GLU A 142 8.68 -17.04 -2.79
N THR A 143 7.76 -17.57 -3.59
CA THR A 143 8.09 -18.45 -4.71
C THR A 143 8.98 -17.72 -5.73
N HIS A 144 8.60 -16.50 -6.11
CA HIS A 144 9.38 -15.67 -7.03
C HIS A 144 10.80 -15.42 -6.50
N LEU A 145 10.95 -15.01 -5.23
CA LEU A 145 12.26 -14.77 -4.64
C LEU A 145 13.13 -16.04 -4.58
N ARG A 146 12.53 -17.21 -4.31
CA ARG A 146 13.23 -18.49 -4.29
C ARG A 146 13.69 -18.93 -5.68
N GLN A 147 12.86 -18.73 -6.70
CA GLN A 147 13.18 -19.07 -8.08
C GLN A 147 14.33 -18.21 -8.64
N HIS A 148 14.41 -16.94 -8.23
CA HIS A 148 15.41 -15.99 -8.71
C HIS A 148 16.65 -15.88 -7.80
N LEU A 149 16.73 -16.69 -6.73
CA LEU A 149 17.86 -16.68 -5.80
C LEU A 149 19.15 -17.10 -6.52
N PRO A 150 20.19 -16.25 -6.55
CA PRO A 150 21.47 -16.64 -7.14
C PRO A 150 22.09 -17.83 -6.40
N PRO A 151 22.80 -18.74 -7.11
CA PRO A 151 23.48 -19.84 -6.46
C PRO A 151 24.58 -19.34 -5.51
N GLY A 152 24.86 -20.11 -4.45
CA GLY A 152 25.91 -19.78 -3.48
C GLY A 152 25.44 -18.97 -2.27
N VAL A 153 24.17 -18.55 -2.24
CA VAL A 153 23.52 -17.93 -1.08
C VAL A 153 22.26 -18.70 -0.69
N ARG A 154 21.69 -18.40 0.48
CA ARG A 154 20.46 -18.99 1.00
C ARG A 154 19.47 -17.88 1.34
N LEU A 155 18.21 -18.08 0.99
CA LEU A 155 17.13 -17.15 1.29
C LEU A 155 16.39 -17.57 2.55
N ARG A 156 16.26 -16.64 3.49
CA ARG A 156 15.46 -16.77 4.70
C ARG A 156 14.43 -15.66 4.71
N ILE A 157 13.16 -16.03 4.82
CA ILE A 157 12.04 -15.10 4.92
C ILE A 157 11.47 -15.22 6.32
N THR A 158 11.23 -14.09 6.96
CA THR A 158 10.60 -14.02 8.29
C THR A 158 9.41 -13.11 8.19
N ASP A 159 8.29 -13.59 8.72
CA ASP A 159 7.03 -12.88 8.72
C ASP A 159 6.47 -12.87 10.13
N GLU A 160 6.27 -11.67 10.67
CA GLU A 160 5.84 -11.47 12.05
C GLU A 160 4.39 -10.97 12.13
N GLU A 161 3.78 -10.58 11.00
CA GLU A 161 2.45 -9.98 10.96
C GLU A 161 1.52 -10.71 9.99
N LYS A 162 0.28 -10.95 10.42
CA LYS A 162 -0.78 -11.38 9.52
C LYS A 162 -1.10 -10.24 8.56
N GLY A 163 -1.13 -10.54 7.26
CA GLY A 163 -1.52 -9.57 6.26
C GLY A 163 -2.94 -9.05 6.49
N ALA A 164 -3.23 -7.86 5.97
CA ALA A 164 -4.57 -7.27 6.00
C ALA A 164 -5.19 -7.37 4.62
N ASN A 165 -6.47 -7.76 4.56
CA ASN A 165 -7.23 -7.71 3.33
C ASN A 165 -7.51 -6.26 2.93
N ALA A 166 -7.60 -6.03 1.62
CA ALA A 166 -8.17 -4.81 1.10
C ALA A 166 -9.67 -4.72 1.43
N TYR A 167 -10.14 -3.51 1.71
CA TYR A 167 -11.53 -3.24 2.05
C TYR A 167 -12.16 -2.36 0.97
N LEU A 168 -13.29 -2.81 0.42
CA LEU A 168 -14.09 -2.04 -0.54
C LEU A 168 -15.52 -1.92 -0.04
N LEU A 169 -15.95 -0.68 0.18
CA LEU A 169 -17.34 -0.36 0.48
C LEU A 169 -18.11 -0.20 -0.85
N PRO A 170 -19.25 -0.90 -1.06
CA PRO A 170 -20.05 -0.72 -2.27
C PRO A 170 -20.46 0.74 -2.46
N PRO A 171 -20.35 1.28 -3.69
CA PRO A 171 -20.61 2.70 -3.96
C PRO A 171 -22.06 3.12 -3.69
N ASP A 172 -22.99 2.16 -3.71
CA ASP A 172 -24.42 2.32 -3.46
C ASP A 172 -24.83 1.92 -2.02
N HIS A 173 -23.88 1.54 -1.16
CA HIS A 173 -24.18 1.14 0.21
C HIS A 173 -24.97 2.23 0.95
N PRO A 174 -26.12 1.92 1.60
CA PRO A 174 -26.99 2.94 2.21
C PRO A 174 -26.25 3.88 3.16
N GLY A 175 -25.37 3.33 4.02
CA GLY A 175 -24.57 4.14 4.94
C GLY A 175 -23.61 5.10 4.24
N LEU A 176 -23.04 4.71 3.08
CA LEU A 176 -22.18 5.58 2.28
C LEU A 176 -23.02 6.71 1.68
N MET A 177 -24.17 6.38 1.09
CA MET A 177 -25.08 7.35 0.49
C MET A 177 -25.59 8.37 1.53
N THR A 178 -25.93 7.92 2.74
CA THR A 178 -26.29 8.79 3.86
C THR A 178 -25.13 9.71 4.23
N ALA A 179 -23.91 9.18 4.41
CA ALA A 179 -22.73 9.98 4.74
C ALA A 179 -22.42 11.04 3.66
N ARG A 180 -22.56 10.68 2.38
CA ARG A 180 -22.36 11.60 1.26
C ARG A 180 -23.37 12.75 1.25
N GLN A 181 -24.65 12.46 1.49
CA GLN A 181 -25.69 13.50 1.55
C GLN A 181 -25.45 14.45 2.74
N VAL A 182 -25.13 13.90 3.92
CA VAL A 182 -24.82 14.72 5.11
C VAL A 182 -23.60 15.60 4.86
N ALA A 183 -22.55 15.06 4.26
CA ALA A 183 -21.38 15.84 3.86
C ALA A 183 -21.75 16.94 2.86
N ALA A 184 -22.64 16.66 1.90
CA ALA A 184 -23.07 17.63 0.90
C ALA A 184 -23.83 18.82 1.52
N GLU A 185 -24.72 18.56 2.47
CA GLU A 185 -25.47 19.60 3.19
C GLU A 185 -24.54 20.50 4.01
N ILE A 186 -23.50 19.92 4.62
CA ILE A 186 -22.60 20.64 5.51
C ILE A 186 -21.52 21.40 4.76
N CYS A 187 -21.01 20.83 3.66
CA CYS A 187 -19.93 21.40 2.86
C CYS A 187 -20.45 22.21 1.66
N GLY A 188 -21.74 22.14 1.36
CA GLY A 188 -22.38 22.84 0.23
C GLY A 188 -22.09 22.23 -1.14
N GLN A 189 -21.45 21.06 -1.19
CA GLN A 189 -21.08 20.37 -2.44
C GLN A 189 -21.08 18.85 -2.23
N MET A 190 -21.51 18.10 -3.25
CA MET A 190 -21.49 16.64 -3.20
C MET A 190 -20.04 16.14 -3.16
N PRO A 191 -19.64 15.31 -2.18
CA PRO A 191 -18.30 14.75 -2.15
C PRO A 191 -18.09 13.73 -3.28
N PHE A 192 -16.87 13.73 -3.81
CA PHE A 192 -16.38 12.69 -4.72
C PHE A 192 -16.27 11.35 -3.97
N LEU A 193 -16.44 10.24 -4.70
CA LEU A 193 -16.00 8.94 -4.19
C LEU A 193 -14.51 8.79 -4.48
N SER A 194 -13.78 8.31 -3.49
CA SER A 194 -12.34 8.07 -3.58
C SER A 194 -11.99 6.77 -2.89
N ARG A 195 -10.86 6.18 -3.31
CA ARG A 195 -10.19 5.12 -2.56
C ARG A 195 -8.95 5.70 -1.86
N SER A 196 -8.28 4.89 -1.04
CA SER A 196 -7.03 5.26 -0.38
C SER A 196 -6.09 4.07 -0.38
N GLY A 197 -4.79 4.31 -0.58
CA GLY A 197 -3.74 3.28 -0.46
C GLY A 197 -3.37 2.92 0.98
N GLY A 198 -4.00 3.58 1.97
CA GLY A 198 -3.85 3.23 3.38
C GLY A 198 -4.55 1.93 3.76
N THR A 199 -4.23 1.40 4.93
CA THR A 199 -4.83 0.16 5.44
C THR A 199 -5.52 0.43 6.79
N LEU A 200 -6.78 0.04 6.89
CA LEU A 200 -7.58 0.07 8.12
C LEU A 200 -8.09 -1.35 8.41
N PRO A 201 -7.30 -2.21 9.09
CA PRO A 201 -7.64 -3.63 9.27
C PRO A 201 -8.99 -3.86 9.97
N VAL A 202 -9.44 -2.89 10.78
CA VAL A 202 -10.72 -2.95 11.48
C VAL A 202 -11.91 -3.05 10.52
N CYS A 203 -11.85 -2.45 9.33
CA CYS A 203 -12.95 -2.50 8.37
C CYS A 203 -13.20 -3.93 7.85
N ASP A 204 -12.13 -4.65 7.51
CA ASP A 204 -12.20 -6.06 7.14
C ASP A 204 -12.61 -6.94 8.32
N LEU A 205 -12.08 -6.67 9.53
CA LEU A 205 -12.46 -7.40 10.74
C LEU A 205 -13.96 -7.30 11.02
N MET A 206 -14.54 -6.10 10.93
CA MET A 206 -15.98 -5.88 11.11
C MET A 206 -16.78 -6.64 10.05
N LEU A 207 -16.35 -6.58 8.79
CA LEU A 207 -17.04 -7.28 7.70
C LEU A 207 -17.02 -8.80 7.90
N LYS A 208 -15.86 -9.40 8.22
CA LYS A 208 -15.75 -10.86 8.44
C LYS A 208 -16.46 -11.34 9.70
N THR A 209 -16.40 -10.55 10.77
CA THR A 209 -16.92 -10.98 12.09
C THR A 209 -18.41 -10.73 12.23
N LEU A 210 -18.87 -9.57 11.74
CA LEU A 210 -20.25 -9.09 11.94
C LEU A 210 -21.06 -9.05 10.65
N ASN A 211 -20.48 -9.45 9.51
CA ASN A 211 -21.11 -9.34 8.18
C ASN A 211 -21.63 -7.93 7.88
N THR A 212 -20.89 -6.91 8.33
CA THR A 212 -21.34 -5.51 8.28
C THR A 212 -20.24 -4.62 7.71
N TYR A 213 -20.60 -3.82 6.71
CA TYR A 213 -19.70 -2.81 6.16
C TYR A 213 -19.50 -1.64 7.14
N THR A 214 -18.26 -1.18 7.27
CA THR A 214 -17.87 0.01 8.02
C THR A 214 -17.75 1.21 7.10
N VAL A 215 -18.51 2.27 7.37
CA VAL A 215 -18.39 3.55 6.66
C VAL A 215 -17.40 4.43 7.42
N THR A 216 -16.30 4.80 6.77
CA THR A 216 -15.37 5.79 7.32
C THR A 216 -15.90 7.19 7.06
N PHE A 217 -16.02 8.00 8.12
CA PHE A 217 -16.53 9.36 8.04
C PHE A 217 -15.67 10.28 8.90
N ALA A 218 -14.82 11.09 8.25
CA ALA A 218 -13.84 11.94 8.92
C ALA A 218 -13.69 13.28 8.19
N ALA A 219 -13.11 14.28 8.86
CA ALA A 219 -12.80 15.59 8.29
C ALA A 219 -11.34 16.01 8.50
N ALA A 220 -10.45 15.03 8.70
CA ALA A 220 -9.02 15.30 8.68
C ALA A 220 -8.60 15.75 7.28
N CYS A 221 -7.71 16.72 7.22
CA CYS A 221 -7.17 17.27 5.98
C CYS A 221 -5.76 16.73 5.74
N TYR A 222 -5.33 16.67 4.47
CA TYR A 222 -4.06 16.03 4.10
C TYR A 222 -2.82 16.69 4.74
N ASP A 223 -2.90 18.00 5.00
CA ASP A 223 -1.81 18.80 5.57
C ASP A 223 -1.68 18.70 7.10
N GLU A 224 -2.53 17.91 7.75
CA GLU A 224 -2.58 17.79 9.22
C GLU A 224 -1.47 16.91 9.81
N LYS A 225 -0.52 16.46 8.98
CA LYS A 225 0.73 15.78 9.37
C LYS A 225 0.53 14.55 10.26
N ALA A 226 -0.48 13.72 9.95
CA ALA A 226 -0.72 12.48 10.68
C ALA A 226 0.57 11.66 10.82
N HIS A 227 0.94 11.31 12.05
CA HIS A 227 2.15 10.55 12.42
C HIS A 227 3.50 11.29 12.25
N ALA A 228 3.48 12.61 12.06
CA ALA A 228 4.68 13.43 11.93
C ALA A 228 4.76 14.54 13.00
N PRO A 229 5.94 15.13 13.24
CA PRO A 229 6.07 16.26 14.16
C PRO A 229 5.13 17.43 13.77
N ASP A 230 4.61 18.10 14.80
CA ASP A 230 3.61 19.17 14.69
C ASP A 230 2.28 18.73 14.04
N GLU A 231 1.85 17.49 14.28
CA GLU A 231 0.49 17.02 13.98
C GLU A 231 -0.55 17.96 14.62
N PHE A 232 -1.54 18.39 13.84
CA PHE A 232 -2.57 19.33 14.31
C PHE A 232 -3.94 18.99 13.72
N PHE A 233 -5.00 19.55 14.30
CA PHE A 233 -6.36 19.38 13.79
C PHE A 233 -7.13 20.69 13.81
N ARG A 234 -7.88 20.98 12.74
CA ARG A 234 -8.66 22.22 12.66
C ARG A 234 -9.87 22.18 13.58
N LEU A 235 -9.98 23.17 14.48
CA LEU A 235 -11.19 23.34 15.30
C LEU A 235 -12.47 23.55 14.46
N ALA A 236 -12.34 24.14 13.27
CA ALA A 236 -13.44 24.24 12.32
C ALA A 236 -13.90 22.85 11.82
N SER A 237 -12.97 21.95 11.49
CA SER A 237 -13.27 20.55 11.14
C SER A 237 -13.91 19.82 12.30
N PHE A 238 -13.42 20.03 13.53
CA PHE A 238 -14.02 19.43 14.74
C PHE A 238 -15.49 19.82 14.91
N ARG A 239 -15.80 21.12 14.87
CA ARG A 239 -17.18 21.63 14.99
C ARG A 239 -18.07 21.16 13.83
N ARG A 240 -17.50 21.07 12.63
CA ARG A 240 -18.19 20.54 11.45
C ARG A 240 -18.57 19.08 11.66
N MET A 241 -17.65 18.25 12.16
CA MET A 241 -17.90 16.83 12.43
C MET A 241 -18.93 16.60 13.52
N GLN A 242 -19.00 17.44 14.56
CA GLN A 242 -20.06 17.34 15.56
C GLN A 242 -21.45 17.42 14.92
N ARG A 243 -21.66 18.40 14.03
CA ARG A 243 -22.92 18.54 13.28
C ARG A 243 -23.15 17.38 12.32
N ALA A 244 -22.09 16.95 11.64
CA ALA A 244 -22.14 15.87 10.66
C ALA A 244 -22.52 14.53 11.29
N TYR A 245 -21.90 14.15 12.41
CA TYR A 245 -22.26 12.92 13.10
C TYR A 245 -23.69 12.96 13.64
N THR A 246 -24.15 14.09 14.21
CA THR A 246 -25.55 14.21 14.64
C THR A 246 -26.53 14.01 13.49
N ALA A 247 -26.31 14.68 12.35
CA ALA A 247 -27.15 14.51 11.16
C ALA A 247 -27.12 13.07 10.62
N MET A 248 -25.93 12.44 10.62
CA MET A 248 -25.75 11.06 10.17
C MET A 248 -26.54 10.08 11.06
N PHE A 249 -26.44 10.20 12.38
CA PHE A 249 -27.17 9.31 13.30
C PHE A 249 -28.70 9.47 13.20
N LEU A 250 -29.20 10.70 13.08
CA LEU A 250 -30.62 10.95 12.89
C LEU A 250 -31.14 10.32 11.59
N ARG A 251 -30.44 10.55 10.47
CA ARG A 251 -30.87 10.01 9.16
C ARG A 251 -30.76 8.49 9.08
N LEU A 252 -29.74 7.89 9.70
CA LEU A 252 -29.65 6.44 9.81
C LEU A 252 -30.78 5.86 10.67
N GLY A 253 -31.17 6.55 11.75
CA GLY A 253 -32.30 6.17 12.59
C GLY A 253 -33.66 6.24 11.88
N ASP A 254 -33.81 7.17 10.94
CA ASP A 254 -35.03 7.33 10.12
C ASP A 254 -35.06 6.40 8.90
N THR A 255 -33.94 5.76 8.56
CA THR A 255 -33.87 4.82 7.42
C THR A 255 -34.49 3.48 7.84
N PRO A 256 -35.57 3.02 7.19
CA PRO A 256 -36.16 1.73 7.51
C PRO A 256 -35.11 0.63 7.35
N LEU A 257 -34.93 -0.21 8.38
CA LEU A 257 -34.11 -1.42 8.27
C LEU A 257 -34.75 -2.28 7.19
N SER A 258 -34.10 -2.46 6.04
CA SER A 258 -34.57 -3.44 5.07
C SER A 258 -34.42 -4.82 5.71
N THR A 259 -35.54 -5.47 6.03
CA THR A 259 -35.58 -6.85 6.48
C THR A 259 -35.24 -7.75 5.30
N GLY A 260 -33.97 -7.82 4.93
CA GLY A 260 -33.43 -8.70 3.89
C GLY A 260 -32.25 -9.45 4.46
N HIS A 261 -32.55 -10.55 5.15
CA HIS A 261 -31.59 -11.62 5.43
C HIS A 261 -31.37 -12.44 4.17
#